data_AF-A0A0C2DQU4-F1
#
_entry.id   AF-A0A0C2DQU4-F1
#
_cell.length_a   1.000
_cell.length_b   1.000
_cell.length_c   1.000
_cell.angle_alpha   90.00
_cell.angle_beta   90.00
_cell.angle_gamma   90.00
#
_symmetry.space_group_name_H-M   'P 1'
#
loop_
_entity.id
_entity.type
_entity.pdbx_description
1 polymer ?
#
loop_
_entity_poly.entity_id
_entity_poly.type
_entity_poly.pdbx_seq_one_letter_code
_entity_poly.pdbx_strand_id
1 'polypeptide(L)'
;MRLILPLVALIAHYERDCPCSPEKLWLDIVVGIDTSIGMTEEGVTQVLADLSTVFGETKIAQGEGHHTRMGVVTYGEKAQTRYNLTDFKSTEEMMNGIWEIQCSDDKYSNLRE
;
A
#
# COMPACT_ATOMS: atom_id res chain seq x y z
N MET A 1 -26.06 -3.48 -51.87
CA MET A 1 -25.39 -2.38 -51.14
C MET A 1 -25.38 -2.75 -49.67
N ARG A 2 -24.27 -3.29 -49.17
CA ARG A 2 -24.09 -3.61 -47.74
C ARG A 2 -23.23 -2.49 -47.15
N LEU A 3 -23.82 -1.73 -46.23
CA LEU A 3 -23.16 -0.64 -45.54
C LEU A 3 -22.17 -1.24 -44.54
N ILE A 4 -20.87 -1.03 -44.77
CA ILE A 4 -19.82 -1.34 -43.81
C ILE A 4 -19.76 -0.15 -42.85
N LEU A 5 -20.25 -0.30 -41.62
CA LEU A 5 -19.99 0.67 -40.57
C LEU A 5 -18.54 0.50 -40.10
N PRO A 6 -17.74 1.59 -39.98
CA PRO A 6 -16.43 1.49 -39.40
C PRO A 6 -16.60 1.24 -37.89
N LEU A 7 -16.00 0.17 -37.38
CA LEU A 7 -15.85 -0.09 -35.97
C LEU A 7 -14.84 0.93 -35.41
N VAL A 8 -15.29 2.16 -35.19
CA VAL A 8 -14.61 3.05 -34.25
C VAL A 8 -14.94 2.49 -32.88
N ALA A 9 -14.06 1.64 -32.36
CA ALA A 9 -14.13 1.17 -31.00
C ALA A 9 -14.10 2.41 -30.08
N LEU A 10 -15.25 2.77 -29.53
CA LEU A 10 -15.31 3.55 -28.30
C LEU A 10 -14.48 2.76 -27.30
N ILE A 11 -13.28 3.25 -26.96
CA ILE A 11 -12.60 2.81 -25.74
C ILE A 11 -13.37 3.44 -24.58
N ALA A 12 -14.56 2.90 -24.30
CA ALA A 12 -15.09 2.99 -22.96
C ALA A 12 -14.04 2.28 -22.10
N HIS A 13 -13.41 3.01 -21.18
CA HIS A 13 -12.61 2.37 -20.14
C HIS A 13 -13.59 1.48 -19.39
N TYR A 14 -13.60 0.18 -19.73
CA TYR A 14 -14.27 -0.84 -18.94
C TYR A 14 -13.40 -0.99 -17.70
N GLU A 15 -13.64 -0.11 -16.73
CA GLU A 15 -13.17 -0.31 -15.38
C GLU A 15 -13.80 -1.64 -14.93
N ARG A 16 -12.97 -2.67 -14.83
CA ARG A 16 -13.43 -3.97 -14.35
C ARG A 16 -14.11 -3.72 -13.01
N ASP A 17 -15.29 -4.27 -12.80
CA ASP A 17 -15.94 -4.23 -11.49
C ASP A 17 -14.94 -4.78 -10.47
N CYS A 18 -14.33 -3.89 -9.69
CA CYS A 18 -13.42 -4.28 -8.64
C CYS A 18 -14.26 -5.03 -7.61
N PRO A 19 -13.93 -6.29 -7.30
CA PRO A 19 -14.64 -6.99 -6.24
C PRO A 19 -14.51 -6.16 -4.96
N CYS A 20 -15.64 -5.79 -4.36
CA CYS A 20 -15.67 -5.00 -3.13
C CYS A 20 -15.19 -5.77 -1.88
N SER A 21 -14.61 -6.97 -2.04
CA SER A 21 -14.01 -7.73 -0.94
C SER A 21 -12.51 -7.41 -0.84
N PRO A 22 -11.99 -7.03 0.34
CA PRO A 22 -10.58 -6.69 0.56
C PRO A 22 -9.60 -7.75 0.04
N GLU A 23 -9.97 -9.02 0.17
CA GLU A 23 -9.18 -10.19 -0.26
C GLU A 23 -8.96 -10.28 -1.80
N LYS A 24 -9.77 -9.57 -2.59
CA LYS A 24 -9.73 -9.60 -4.07
C LYS A 24 -9.35 -8.24 -4.68
N LEU A 25 -8.95 -7.27 -3.85
CA LEU A 25 -8.41 -6.02 -4.34
C LEU A 25 -7.12 -6.27 -5.14
N TRP A 26 -6.92 -5.52 -6.21
CA TRP A 26 -5.70 -5.52 -7.00
C TRP A 26 -5.13 -4.12 -7.03
N LEU A 27 -4.31 -3.82 -6.03
CA LEU A 27 -3.75 -2.49 -5.79
C LEU A 27 -2.26 -2.59 -5.48
N ASP A 28 -1.53 -1.57 -5.89
CA ASP A 28 -0.21 -1.28 -5.35
C ASP A 28 -0.38 -0.15 -4.33
N ILE A 29 -0.02 -0.42 -3.08
CA ILE A 29 -0.18 0.52 -1.98
C ILE A 29 1.20 0.87 -1.44
N VAL A 30 1.48 2.16 -1.33
CA VAL A 30 2.66 2.66 -0.62
C VAL A 30 2.19 3.43 0.59
N VAL A 31 2.56 2.94 1.77
CA VAL A 31 2.24 3.60 3.04
C VAL A 31 3.40 4.48 3.45
N GLY A 32 3.12 5.77 3.67
CA GLY A 32 4.04 6.70 4.30
C GLY A 32 3.76 6.77 5.80
N ILE A 33 4.74 6.44 6.64
CA ILE A 33 4.63 6.49 8.10
C ILE A 33 5.56 7.58 8.64
N ASP A 34 4.98 8.60 9.28
CA ASP A 34 5.76 9.57 10.04
C ASP A 34 6.39 8.83 11.24
N THR A 35 7.71 8.91 11.37
CA THR A 35 8.46 8.32 12.49
C THR A 35 9.22 9.39 13.26
N SER A 36 8.95 10.68 13.06
CA SER A 36 9.58 11.78 13.78
C SER A 36 9.27 11.73 15.28
N ILE A 37 10.05 12.45 16.08
CA ILE A 37 9.90 12.50 17.54
C ILE A 37 8.50 12.93 18.00
N GLY A 38 7.78 13.69 17.16
CA GLY A 38 6.41 14.13 17.44
C GLY A 38 5.39 12.99 17.49
N MET A 39 5.68 11.85 16.85
CA MET A 39 4.78 10.69 16.84
C MET A 39 4.83 9.91 18.15
N THR A 40 5.95 9.93 18.89
CA THR A 40 6.20 9.07 20.06
C THR A 40 6.12 7.56 19.75
N GLU A 41 6.58 6.70 20.65
CA GLU A 41 6.42 5.24 20.52
C GLU A 41 4.94 4.83 20.47
N GLU A 42 4.10 5.49 21.29
CA GLU A 42 2.67 5.19 21.37
C GLU A 42 1.95 5.56 20.07
N GLY A 43 2.23 6.73 19.49
CA GLY A 43 1.58 7.17 18.25
C GLY A 43 2.02 6.33 17.05
N VAL A 44 3.29 5.94 16.94
CA VAL A 44 3.72 4.98 15.91
C VAL A 44 3.00 3.64 16.10
N THR A 45 2.93 3.13 17.33
CA THR A 45 2.21 1.88 17.65
C THR A 45 0.74 1.92 17.22
N GLN A 46 0.06 3.05 17.44
CA GLN A 46 -1.33 3.24 16.99
C GLN A 46 -1.45 3.22 15.46
N VAL A 47 -0.54 3.88 14.74
CA VAL A 47 -0.51 3.83 13.26
C VAL A 47 -0.31 2.39 12.76
N LEU A 48 0.60 1.63 13.38
CA LEU A 48 0.82 0.22 13.01
C LEU A 48 -0.40 -0.66 13.30
N ALA A 49 -1.13 -0.40 14.38
CA ALA A 49 -2.39 -1.07 14.70
C ALA A 49 -3.50 -0.74 13.67
N ASP A 50 -3.59 0.52 13.24
CA ASP A 50 -4.53 0.95 12.20
C ASP A 50 -4.24 0.27 10.86
N LEU A 51 -2.97 0.22 10.45
CA LEU A 51 -2.56 -0.49 9.24
C LEU A 51 -2.88 -1.99 9.34
N SER A 52 -2.60 -2.60 10.49
CA SER A 52 -2.92 -4.01 10.73
C SER A 52 -4.43 -4.27 10.60
N THR A 53 -5.26 -3.34 11.08
CA THR A 53 -6.72 -3.44 11.02
C THR A 53 -7.24 -3.26 9.59
N VAL A 54 -6.78 -2.22 8.89
CA VAL A 54 -7.21 -1.91 7.51
C VAL A 54 -6.81 -3.02 6.54
N PHE A 55 -5.60 -3.55 6.68
CA PHE A 55 -5.04 -4.52 5.74
C PHE A 55 -5.13 -5.97 6.20
N GLY A 56 -5.68 -6.25 7.37
CA GLY A 56 -5.79 -7.61 7.93
C GLY A 56 -6.56 -8.58 7.03
N GLU A 57 -7.58 -8.09 6.33
CA GLU A 57 -8.37 -8.90 5.38
C GLU A 57 -7.86 -8.76 3.93
N THR A 58 -6.85 -7.93 3.69
CA THR A 58 -6.27 -7.75 2.36
C THR A 58 -5.30 -8.89 2.08
N LYS A 59 -5.42 -9.49 0.89
CA LYS A 59 -4.47 -10.50 0.42
C LYS A 59 -3.21 -9.82 -0.08
N ILE A 60 -2.16 -9.78 0.75
CA ILE A 60 -0.82 -9.37 0.32
C ILE A 60 -0.09 -10.58 -0.24
N ALA A 61 0.36 -10.47 -1.49
CA ALA A 61 1.08 -11.54 -2.16
C ALA A 61 1.90 -10.98 -3.34
N GLN A 62 2.61 -11.86 -4.04
CA GLN A 62 3.26 -11.56 -5.32
C GLN A 62 2.75 -12.54 -6.38
N GLY A 63 2.77 -12.15 -7.66
CA GLY A 63 2.50 -13.04 -8.79
C GLY A 63 1.30 -12.63 -9.64
N GLU A 64 0.50 -13.60 -10.10
CA GLU A 64 -0.70 -13.36 -10.92
C GLU A 64 -2.00 -13.56 -10.12
N GLY A 65 -3.07 -12.89 -10.55
CA GLY A 65 -4.38 -12.94 -9.91
C GLY A 65 -4.64 -11.76 -8.98
N HIS A 66 -5.78 -11.77 -8.31
CA HIS A 66 -6.21 -10.69 -7.42
C HIS A 66 -5.43 -10.72 -6.10
N HIS A 67 -4.53 -9.77 -5.92
CA HIS A 67 -3.76 -9.55 -4.69
C HIS A 67 -3.27 -8.09 -4.64
N THR A 68 -2.95 -7.61 -3.45
CA THR A 68 -2.35 -6.30 -3.24
C THR A 68 -0.85 -6.46 -3.00
N ARG A 69 -0.05 -5.50 -3.48
CA ARG A 69 1.35 -5.33 -3.09
C ARG A 69 1.48 -4.12 -2.19
N MET A 70 2.34 -4.21 -1.18
CA MET A 70 2.55 -3.13 -0.23
C MET A 70 4.03 -2.75 -0.15
N GLY A 71 4.29 -1.45 -0.24
CA GLY A 71 5.55 -0.83 0.09
C GLY A 71 5.38 0.10 1.29
N VAL A 72 6.46 0.32 2.02
CA VAL A 72 6.46 1.17 3.20
C VAL A 72 7.62 2.14 3.15
N VAL A 73 7.31 3.41 3.33
CA VAL A 73 8.24 4.51 3.46
C VAL A 73 8.07 5.09 4.85
N THR A 74 9.14 5.15 5.63
CA THR A 74 9.15 5.91 6.89
C THR A 74 9.76 7.27 6.65
N TYR A 75 9.26 8.32 7.28
CA TYR A 75 9.82 9.66 7.12
C TYR A 75 9.94 10.39 8.47
N GLY A 76 11.11 10.98 8.66
CA GLY A 76 11.42 11.98 9.68
C GLY A 76 12.00 13.20 8.97
N GLU A 77 13.27 13.54 9.20
CA GLU A 77 13.93 14.61 8.44
C GLU A 77 14.09 14.23 6.96
N LYS A 78 14.16 12.93 6.67
CA LYS A 78 14.21 12.34 5.33
C LYS A 78 13.33 11.09 5.25
N ALA A 79 12.79 10.84 4.07
CA ALA A 79 12.09 9.62 3.71
C ALA A 79 13.08 8.48 3.45
N GLN A 80 12.71 7.30 3.93
CA GLN A 80 13.47 6.07 3.73
C GLN A 80 12.51 4.96 3.32
N THR A 81 12.81 4.30 2.21
CA THR A 81 12.11 3.06 1.84
C THR A 81 12.51 1.97 2.82
N ARG A 82 11.54 1.49 3.60
CA ARG A 82 11.72 0.33 4.50
C ARG A 82 11.43 -0.96 3.78
N TYR A 83 10.37 -0.97 2.98
CA TYR A 83 9.95 -2.12 2.20
C TYR A 83 9.50 -1.66 0.81
N ASN A 84 10.01 -2.33 -0.22
CA ASN A 84 9.54 -2.18 -1.61
C ASN A 84 8.27 -3.00 -1.82
N LEU A 85 7.53 -2.71 -2.90
CA LEU A 85 6.32 -3.44 -3.29
C LEU A 85 6.52 -4.96 -3.44
N THR A 86 7.76 -5.43 -3.60
CA THR A 86 8.13 -6.83 -3.81
C THR A 86 8.58 -7.55 -2.55
N ASP A 87 8.74 -6.83 -1.43
CA ASP A 87 9.43 -7.37 -0.26
C ASP A 87 8.51 -8.28 0.57
N PHE A 88 7.21 -7.95 0.66
CA PHE A 88 6.22 -8.80 1.33
C PHE A 88 5.62 -9.83 0.38
N LYS A 89 5.75 -11.12 0.71
CA LYS A 89 5.21 -12.23 -0.08
C LYS A 89 3.93 -12.83 0.50
N SER A 90 3.55 -12.43 1.71
CA SER A 90 2.32 -12.83 2.38
C SER A 90 1.79 -11.71 3.28
N THR A 91 0.50 -11.77 3.65
CA THR A 91 -0.09 -10.88 4.66
C THR A 91 0.62 -11.03 6.01
N GLU A 92 1.06 -12.23 6.39
CA GLU A 92 1.81 -12.47 7.63
C GLU A 92 3.18 -11.78 7.62
N GLU A 93 3.93 -11.88 6.51
CA GLU A 93 5.21 -11.17 6.36
C GLU A 93 5.02 -9.66 6.44
N MET A 94 3.95 -9.13 5.82
CA MET A 94 3.59 -7.73 5.93
C MET A 94 3.31 -7.33 7.38
N MET A 95 2.48 -8.09 8.10
CA MET A 95 2.17 -7.82 9.51
C MET A 95 3.45 -7.80 10.37
N ASN A 96 4.26 -8.85 10.28
CA ASN A 96 5.49 -8.93 11.05
C ASN A 96 6.44 -7.76 10.71
N GLY A 97 6.59 -7.44 9.42
CA GLY A 97 7.50 -6.39 8.97
C GLY A 97 7.07 -4.98 9.37
N ILE A 98 5.77 -4.65 9.37
CA ILE A 98 5.32 -3.33 9.82
C ILE A 98 5.48 -3.17 11.34
N TRP A 99 5.33 -4.24 12.12
CA TRP A 99 5.50 -4.21 13.59
C TRP A 99 6.95 -4.03 14.05
N GLU A 100 7.93 -4.16 13.14
CA GLU A 100 9.34 -3.85 13.40
C GLU A 100 9.66 -2.34 13.24
N ILE A 101 8.72 -1.53 12.77
CA ILE A 101 8.93 -0.10 12.56
C ILE A 101 8.94 0.64 13.90
N GLN A 102 9.97 1.46 14.10
CA GLN A 102 10.21 2.21 15.32
C GLN A 102 10.16 3.71 15.05
N CYS A 103 9.91 4.49 16.11
CA CYS A 103 10.14 5.92 16.09
C CYS A 103 11.63 6.24 15.90
N SER A 104 11.91 7.43 15.39
CA SER A 104 13.24 7.99 15.20
C SER A 104 13.43 9.26 16.04
N ASP A 105 14.67 9.69 16.19
CA ASP A 105 15.03 10.92 16.90
C ASP A 105 14.91 12.19 16.01
N ASP A 106 14.38 12.04 14.80
CA ASP A 106 14.23 13.12 13.82
C ASP A 106 13.24 14.16 14.35
N LYS A 107 13.64 15.45 14.31
CA LYS A 107 12.89 16.52 14.99
C LYS A 107 11.64 16.97 14.24
N TYR A 108 11.62 16.76 12.94
CA TYR A 108 10.55 17.19 12.06
C TYR A 108 10.25 16.10 11.03
N SER A 109 9.09 16.26 10.40
CA SER A 109 8.52 15.32 9.46
C SER A 109 8.58 15.90 8.06
N ASN A 110 9.22 15.18 7.14
CA ASN A 110 9.42 15.59 5.77
C ASN A 110 9.38 14.38 4.83
N LEU A 111 8.21 14.16 4.22
CA LEU A 111 8.02 13.11 3.22
C LEU A 111 8.63 13.46 1.85
N ARG A 112 9.02 14.71 1.60
CA ARG A 112 9.39 15.19 0.25
C ARG A 112 10.85 14.94 -0.12
N GLU A 113 11.71 14.72 0.86
CA GLU A 113 13.16 14.54 0.71
C GLU A 113 13.58 13.13 1.14
#